data_AF-A0A1H0WAS6-F1
#
_entry.id   AF-A0A1H0WAS6-F1
#
_cell.length_a   1.000
_cell.length_b   1.000
_cell.length_c   1.000
_cell.angle_alpha   90.00
_cell.angle_beta   90.00
_cell.angle_gamma   90.00
#
_symmetry.space_group_name_H-M   'P 1'
#
loop_
_entity.id
_entity.type
_entity.pdbx_description
1 polymer ?
#
loop_
_entity_poly.entity_id
_entity_poly.type
_entity_poly.pdbx_seq_one_letter_code
_entity_poly.pdbx_strand_id
1 'polypeptide(L)' 'MVAPRGMPPAEVERLGAAIRLVLADPAVVQQLASHGMEAWGSTPEQFAAYAAAERTRWLRIIRDNHITAE' A
#
# COMPACT_ATOMS: atom_id res chain seq x y z
N MET A 1 3.51 -0.92 -0.81
CA MET A 1 4.82 -0.41 -1.28
C MET A 1 4.88 -0.55 -2.79
N VAL A 2 5.55 0.36 -3.49
CA VAL A 2 5.77 0.28 -4.94
C VAL A 2 7.24 -0.01 -5.25
N ALA A 3 7.50 -0.69 -6.37
CA ALA A 3 8.85 -1.03 -6.84
C ALA A 3 8.93 -0.87 -8.37
N PRO A 4 10.14 -0.82 -8.97
CA PRO A 4 10.29 -0.71 -10.41
C PRO A 4 9.57 -1.83 -11.17
N ARG A 5 8.98 -1.46 -12.31
CA ARG A 5 8.37 -2.44 -13.23
C ARG A 5 9.46 -3.39 -13.73
N GLY A 6 9.17 -4.69 -13.68
CA GLY A 6 10.08 -5.75 -14.15
C GLY A 6 11.00 -6.31 -13.07
N MET A 7 10.86 -5.88 -11.82
CA MET A 7 11.54 -6.52 -10.69
C MET A 7 11.21 -8.02 -10.65
N PRO A 8 12.19 -8.92 -10.45
CA PRO A 8 11.93 -10.36 -10.38
C PRO A 8 10.93 -10.71 -9.27
N PRO A 9 9.99 -11.65 -9.48
CA PRO A 9 8.97 -12.00 -8.49
C PRO A 9 9.55 -12.40 -7.14
N ALA A 10 10.67 -13.11 -7.12
CA ALA A 10 11.35 -13.51 -5.89
C ALA A 10 11.82 -12.31 -5.05
N GLU A 11 12.29 -11.24 -5.69
CA GLU A 11 12.72 -10.03 -4.98
C GLU A 11 11.53 -9.24 -4.45
N VAL A 12 10.42 -9.21 -5.20
CA VAL A 12 9.16 -8.60 -4.74
C VAL A 12 8.66 -9.31 -3.49
N GLU A 13 8.65 -10.64 -3.51
CA GLU A 13 8.26 -11.45 -2.35
C GLU A 13 9.20 -11.26 -1.16
N ARG A 14 10.51 -11.24 -1.39
CA ARG A 14 11.51 -11.03 -0.33
C ARG A 14 11.26 -9.72 0.41
N LEU A 15 11.00 -8.64 -0.34
CA LEU A 15 10.74 -7.33 0.24
C LEU A 15 9.37 -7.26 0.93
N GLY A 16 8.33 -7.85 0.32
CA GLY A 16 7.01 -7.96 0.95
C GLY A 16 7.05 -8.74 2.27
N ALA A 17 7.80 -9.84 2.32
CA ALA A 17 7.97 -10.64 3.53
C ALA A 17 8.70 -9.86 4.64
N ALA A 18 9.77 -9.13 4.30
CA ALA A 18 10.48 -8.29 5.25
C ALA A 18 9.58 -7.22 5.88
N ILE A 19 8.72 -6.58 5.08
CA ILE A 19 7.76 -5.58 5.58
C ILE A 19 6.76 -6.23 6.54
N ARG A 20 6.18 -7.38 6.17
CA ARG A 20 5.24 -8.10 7.05
C ARG A 20 5.88 -8.50 8.37
N LEU A 21 7.15 -8.90 8.35
CA LEU A 21 7.91 -9.22 9.57
C LEU A 21 8.05 -8.00 10.48
N VAL A 22 8.43 -6.84 9.94
CA VAL A 22 8.57 -5.61 10.73
C VAL A 22 7.24 -5.15 11.30
N LEU A 23 6.16 -5.26 10.53
CA LEU A 23 4.81 -4.90 10.99
C LEU A 23 4.21 -5.91 11.99
N ALA A 24 4.87 -7.05 12.22
CA ALA A 24 4.50 -7.98 13.29
C ALA A 24 5.09 -7.60 14.65
N ASP A 25 6.04 -6.65 14.69
CA ASP A 25 6.61 -6.13 15.94
C ASP A 25 5.63 -5.15 16.62
N PRO A 26 5.14 -5.45 17.85
CA PRO A 26 4.23 -4.58 18.57
C PRO A 26 4.77 -3.18 18.84
N ALA A 27 6.09 -3.03 19.01
CA ALA A 27 6.71 -1.72 19.23
C ALA A 27 6.58 -0.84 17.97
N VAL A 28 6.78 -1.43 16.80
CA VAL A 28 6.60 -0.75 15.51
C VAL A 28 5.14 -0.37 15.31
N VAL A 29 4.21 -1.29 15.58
CA VAL A 29 2.77 -1.03 15.46
C VAL A 29 2.34 0.11 16.39
N GLN A 30 2.81 0.12 17.64
CA GLN A 30 2.52 1.21 18.58
C GLN A 30 3.08 2.55 18.12
N GLN A 31 4.29 2.57 17.55
CA GLN A 31 4.87 3.78 17.01
C GLN A 31 4.08 4.30 15.80
N LEU A 32 3.63 3.43 14.90
CA LEU A 32 2.76 3.84 13.79
C LEU A 32 1.43 4.39 14.30
N ALA A 33 0.82 3.72 15.29
CA ALA A 33 -0.43 4.16 15.90
C ALA A 33 -0.30 5.51 16.61
N SER A 34 0.83 5.80 17.26
CA SER A 34 1.07 7.10 17.90
C SER A 34 1.17 8.26 16.89
N HIS A 35 1.46 7.95 15.62
CA HIS A 35 1.40 8.89 14.50
C HIS A 35 0.05 8.89 13.76
N GLY A 36 -0.97 8.20 14.28
CA GLY A 36 -2.30 8.11 13.68
C GLY A 36 -2.38 7.18 12.47
N MET A 37 -1.40 6.28 12.31
CA MET A 37 -1.37 5.30 11.22
C MET A 37 -1.84 3.93 11.69
N GLU A 38 -2.48 3.20 10.80
CA GLU A 38 -2.80 1.78 11.00
C GLU A 38 -1.76 0.92 10.27
N ALA A 39 -1.14 0.00 11.00
CA ALA A 39 -0.18 -0.94 10.43
C ALA A 39 -0.92 -1.97 9.56
N TRP A 40 -0.61 -2.01 8.26
CA TRP A 40 -1.20 -2.98 7.34
C TRP A 40 -0.14 -3.78 6.59
N GLY A 41 0.04 -5.04 7.00
CA GLY A 41 0.97 -5.99 6.36
C GLY A 41 0.32 -6.81 5.26
N SER A 42 0.12 -6.22 4.08
CA SER A 42 -0.49 -6.90 2.93
C SER A 42 0.47 -7.82 2.16
N THR A 43 -0.07 -8.68 1.29
CA THR A 43 0.70 -9.29 0.19
C THR A 43 0.83 -8.33 -1.01
N PRO A 44 1.74 -8.58 -1.96
CA PRO A 44 1.83 -7.80 -3.19
C PRO A 44 0.52 -7.79 -4.00
N GLU A 45 -0.17 -8.92 -4.09
CA GLU A 45 -1.45 -9.06 -4.79
C GLU A 45 -2.56 -8.24 -4.12
N GLN A 46 -2.62 -8.30 -2.79
CA GLN A 46 -3.58 -7.51 -2.00
C GLN A 46 -3.36 -6.00 -2.20
N PHE A 47 -2.10 -5.56 -2.19
CA PHE A 47 -1.77 -4.16 -2.44
C PHE A 47 -2.13 -3.75 -3.88
N ALA A 48 -1.85 -4.61 -4.86
CA ALA A 48 -2.20 -4.35 -6.27
C ALA A 48 -3.72 -4.24 -6.48
N ALA A 49 -4.50 -5.12 -5.85
CA ALA A 49 -5.95 -5.09 -5.90
C ALA A 49 -6.51 -3.81 -5.24
N TYR A 50 -6.01 -3.45 -4.06
CA TYR A 50 -6.38 -2.22 -3.37
C TYR A 50 -6.08 -0.98 -4.23
N ALA A 51 -4.87 -0.88 -4.79
CA ALA A 51 -4.49 0.24 -5.64
C ALA A 51 -5.37 0.35 -6.90
N ALA A 52 -5.81 -0.78 -7.48
CA ALA A 52 -6.74 -0.78 -8.60
C ALA A 52 -8.15 -0.30 -8.21
N ALA A 53 -8.64 -0.74 -7.06
CA ALA A 53 -9.92 -0.32 -6.51
C ALA A 53 -9.93 1.18 -6.18
N GLU A 54 -8.90 1.67 -5.48
CA GLU A 54 -8.77 3.08 -5.14
C GLU A 54 -8.65 3.95 -6.39
N ARG A 55 -7.84 3.56 -7.37
CA ARG A 55 -7.76 4.27 -8.65
C ARG A 55 -9.15 4.40 -9.30
N THR A 56 -9.93 3.32 -9.32
CA THR A 56 -11.28 3.34 -9.89
C THR A 56 -12.21 4.28 -9.12
N ARG A 57 -12.19 4.18 -7.79
CA ARG A 57 -13.00 5.02 -6.90
C ARG A 57 -12.69 6.50 -7.07
N TRP A 58 -11.42 6.88 -7.01
CA TRP A 58 -11.00 8.28 -7.09
C TRP A 58 -11.21 8.86 -8.49
N LEU A 59 -10.97 8.08 -9.55
CA LEU A 59 -11.28 8.52 -10.92
C LEU A 59 -12.76 8.83 -11.13
N ARG A 60 -13.67 8.10 -10.47
CA ARG A 60 -15.09 8.42 -10.50
C ARG A 60 -15.35 9.75 -9.78
N ILE A 61 -14.87 9.89 -8.55
CA ILE A 61 -15.06 11.11 -7.75
C ILE A 61 -14.54 12.35 -8.50
N ILE A 62 -13.35 12.27 -9.09
CA ILE A 62 -12.74 13.35 -9.86
C ILE A 62 -13.64 13.77 -11.02
N ARG A 63 -14.14 12.80 -11.80
CA ARG A 63 -15.01 13.07 -12.96
C ARG A 63 -16.35 13.65 -12.54
N ASP A 64 -17.01 13.04 -11.56
CA ASP A 64 -18.34 13.46 -11.10
C ASP A 64 -18.34 14.88 -10.53
N ASN A 65 -17.21 15.30 -9.93
CA ASN A 65 -17.08 16.61 -9.28
C ASN A 65 -16.25 17.62 -10.10
N HIS A 66 -15.86 17.29 -11.34
CA HIS A 66 -15.05 18.16 -12.21
C HIS A 66 -13.76 18.68 -11.53
N ILE A 67 -13.12 17.83 -10.73
CA ILE A 67 -11.90 18.19 -9.98
C ILE A 67 -10.71 18.18 -10.96
N THR A 68 -9.88 19.23 -10.91
CA THR A 68 -8.63 19.32 -11.67
C THR A 68 -7.46 19.54 -10.71
N ALA A 69 -6.29 19.02 -11.05
CA ALA A 69 -5.04 19.37 -10.38
C ALA A 69 -4.42 20.54 -11.16
N GLU A 70 -4.04 21.60 -10.46
CA GLU A 70 -3.35 22.77 -11.03
C GLU A 70 -1.97 22.41 -11.59
#